data_AF-U1N242-F1
#
_entry.id   AF-U1N242-F1
#
_cell.length_a   1.000
_cell.length_b   1.000
_cell.length_c   1.000
_cell.angle_alpha   90.00
_cell.angle_beta   90.00
_cell.angle_gamma   90.00
#
_symmetry.space_group_name_H-M   'P 1'
#
loop_
_entity.id
_entity.type
_entity.pdbx_description
1 polymer ?
#
loop_
_entity_poly.entity_id
_entity_poly.type
_entity_poly.pdbx_seq_one_letter_code
_entity_poly.pdbx_strand_id
1 'polypeptide(L)'
;MIVGLTLGALAAQIKGYRLGGVMVLPILAVYTLREFFTPVIFLSGTVVAWISLWVLQEYTLNYGRQLFLSAIIVGVVTTIMTGYMFSEAFPNQLSFENSEAIATIFPGITAFNLMRVNPETRRAELLVMGCGYLALIAIGGLLLLALAGLAIPTPPLLTLSASDITTWIEIKSHASAYPAVIPGWVSLILLLVTVVIYEGFQRRYDHRLVGIIIIPTLCFFSVQSTSTVIIYAIGATAVFYVVSYIQQMTLFYGRVLLTISILLGTIFSLM
;
A
#
# COMPACT_ATOMS: atom_id res chain seq x y z
N MET A 1 2.21 -10.37 4.33
CA MET A 1 2.77 -9.08 4.80
C MET A 1 4.14 -9.24 5.44
N ILE A 2 4.27 -9.96 6.56
CA ILE A 2 5.53 -10.06 7.34
C ILE A 2 6.71 -10.51 6.48
N VAL A 3 6.58 -11.61 5.73
CA VAL A 3 7.64 -12.11 4.82
C VAL A 3 8.05 -11.07 3.77
N GLY A 4 7.09 -10.31 3.24
CA GLY A 4 7.38 -9.26 2.27
C GLY A 4 8.10 -8.06 2.88
N LEU A 5 7.71 -7.65 4.09
CA LEU A 5 8.37 -6.58 4.82
C LEU A 5 9.80 -6.97 5.20
N THR A 6 10.03 -8.20 5.66
CA THR A 6 11.38 -8.68 6.01
C THR A 6 12.28 -8.77 4.77
N LEU A 7 11.79 -9.33 3.66
CA LEU A 7 12.53 -9.35 2.40
C LEU A 7 12.84 -7.94 1.87
N GLY A 8 11.86 -7.03 1.96
CA GLY A 8 12.03 -5.62 1.60
C GLY A 8 13.10 -4.93 2.44
N ALA A 9 13.08 -5.13 3.76
CA ALA A 9 14.11 -4.62 4.68
C ALA A 9 15.49 -5.18 4.33
N LEU A 10 15.62 -6.49 4.13
CA LEU A 10 16.90 -7.14 3.82
C LEU A 10 17.46 -6.65 2.48
N ALA A 11 16.63 -6.55 1.45
CA ALA A 11 17.06 -6.06 0.14
C ALA A 11 17.46 -4.57 0.17
N ALA A 12 16.74 -3.75 0.94
CA ALA A 12 17.10 -2.36 1.16
C ALA A 12 18.41 -2.22 1.96
N GLN A 13 18.64 -3.09 2.96
CA GLN A 13 19.84 -3.08 3.81
C GLN A 13 21.09 -3.53 3.07
N ILE A 14 21.00 -4.65 2.34
CA ILE A 14 22.18 -5.32 1.75
C ILE A 14 22.60 -4.65 0.44
N LYS A 15 21.63 -4.23 -0.39
CA LYS A 15 21.89 -3.75 -1.75
C LYS A 15 21.47 -2.30 -2.00
N GLY A 16 20.90 -1.61 -1.00
CA GLY A 16 20.46 -0.23 -1.13
C GLY A 16 19.25 -0.03 -2.07
N TYR A 17 18.55 -1.12 -2.44
CA TYR A 17 17.42 -1.02 -3.36
C TYR A 17 16.26 -0.23 -2.75
N ARG A 18 15.57 0.54 -3.59
CA ARG A 18 14.43 1.36 -3.18
C ARG A 18 13.10 0.62 -3.34
N LEU A 19 13.06 -0.41 -4.19
CA LEU A 19 11.97 -1.38 -4.39
C LEU A 19 10.58 -0.74 -4.52
N GLY A 20 10.48 0.46 -5.13
CA GLY A 20 9.23 1.20 -5.22
C GLY A 20 8.65 1.71 -3.89
N GLY A 21 9.24 1.32 -2.75
CA GLY A 21 8.75 1.56 -1.39
C GLY A 21 8.57 0.23 -0.64
N VAL A 22 9.02 0.16 0.62
CA VAL A 22 9.05 -1.07 1.45
C VAL A 22 7.68 -1.78 1.50
N MET A 23 6.59 -1.02 1.45
CA MET A 23 5.22 -1.54 1.53
C MET A 23 4.61 -1.94 0.19
N VAL A 24 5.18 -1.51 -0.94
CA VAL A 24 4.53 -1.68 -2.25
C VAL A 24 4.43 -3.15 -2.64
N LEU A 25 5.56 -3.87 -2.67
CA LEU A 25 5.57 -5.27 -3.10
C LEU A 25 4.72 -6.18 -2.21
N PRO A 26 4.80 -6.10 -0.87
CA PRO A 26 3.94 -6.91 0.00
C PRO A 26 2.46 -6.63 -0.28
N ILE A 27 2.03 -5.36 -0.27
CA ILE A 27 0.62 -4.99 -0.44
C ILE A 27 0.13 -5.42 -1.80
N LEU A 28 0.90 -5.15 -2.86
CA LEU A 28 0.58 -5.57 -4.21
C LEU A 28 0.39 -7.08 -4.32
N ALA A 29 1.24 -7.88 -3.65
CA ALA A 29 1.08 -9.33 -3.63
C ALA A 29 -0.23 -9.76 -2.95
N VAL A 30 -0.58 -9.17 -1.80
CA VAL A 30 -1.86 -9.49 -1.13
C VAL A 30 -3.06 -9.08 -1.97
N TYR A 31 -3.02 -7.90 -2.59
CA TYR A 31 -4.09 -7.44 -3.47
C TYR A 31 -4.21 -8.30 -4.72
N THR A 32 -3.09 -8.79 -5.27
CA THR A 32 -3.11 -9.73 -6.40
C THR A 32 -3.77 -11.05 -6.02
N LEU A 33 -3.46 -11.58 -4.82
CA LEU A 33 -4.08 -12.82 -4.34
C LEU A 33 -5.59 -12.63 -4.13
N ARG A 34 -6.05 -11.40 -3.82
CA ARG A 34 -7.47 -11.09 -3.70
C ARG A 34 -8.14 -10.90 -5.07
N GLU A 35 -7.52 -10.12 -5.94
CA GLU A 35 -8.05 -9.73 -7.25
C GLU A 35 -6.94 -9.84 -8.31
N PHE A 36 -7.11 -10.75 -9.27
CA PHE A 36 -6.09 -11.04 -10.26
C PHE A 36 -5.75 -9.85 -11.18
N PHE A 37 -6.67 -8.89 -11.36
CA PHE A 37 -6.44 -7.69 -12.17
C PHE A 37 -5.66 -6.58 -11.48
N THR A 38 -5.47 -6.66 -10.16
CA THR A 38 -4.66 -5.71 -9.38
C THR A 38 -3.33 -5.33 -10.06
N PRO A 39 -2.51 -6.28 -10.58
CA PRO A 39 -1.20 -5.96 -11.15
C PRO A 39 -1.31 -5.13 -12.42
N VAL A 40 -2.35 -5.36 -13.22
CA VAL A 40 -2.61 -4.60 -14.46
C VAL A 40 -3.00 -3.17 -14.12
N ILE A 41 -3.92 -2.99 -13.17
CA ILE A 41 -4.33 -1.68 -12.67
C ILE A 41 -3.13 -0.94 -12.09
N PHE A 42 -2.37 -1.59 -11.23
CA PHE A 42 -1.17 -1.04 -10.62
C PHE A 42 -0.12 -0.62 -11.67
N LEU A 43 0.19 -1.50 -12.63
CA LEU A 43 1.16 -1.23 -13.67
C LEU A 43 0.73 -0.05 -14.54
N SER A 44 -0.55 0.02 -14.91
CA SER A 44 -1.10 1.15 -15.67
C SER A 44 -0.90 2.47 -14.92
N GLY A 45 -1.23 2.51 -13.63
CA GLY A 45 -1.03 3.68 -12.78
C GLY A 45 0.43 4.08 -12.65
N THR A 46 1.34 3.11 -12.51
CA THR A 46 2.79 3.36 -12.44
C THR A 46 3.32 3.90 -13.76
N VAL A 47 2.92 3.34 -14.91
CA VAL A 47 3.39 3.77 -16.23
C VAL A 47 2.89 5.18 -16.55
N VAL A 48 1.60 5.47 -16.32
CA VAL A 48 1.05 6.82 -16.60
C VAL A 48 1.65 7.85 -15.65
N ALA A 49 1.80 7.52 -14.35
CA ALA A 49 2.49 8.40 -13.40
C ALA A 49 3.96 8.64 -13.80
N TRP A 50 4.65 7.61 -14.29
CA TRP A 50 6.02 7.74 -14.81
C TRP A 50 6.10 8.71 -15.99
N ILE A 51 5.22 8.53 -16.98
CA ILE A 51 5.17 9.41 -18.16
C ILE A 51 4.88 10.85 -17.72
N SER A 52 3.92 11.05 -16.81
CA SER A 52 3.62 12.36 -16.27
C SER A 52 4.82 12.99 -15.56
N LEU A 53 5.56 12.21 -14.77
CA LEU A 53 6.77 12.69 -14.12
C LEU A 53 7.81 13.15 -15.14
N TRP A 54 8.02 12.35 -16.19
CA TRP A 54 8.96 12.69 -17.26
C TRP A 54 8.55 13.99 -17.97
N VAL A 55 7.28 14.11 -18.35
CA VAL A 55 6.75 15.35 -18.98
C VAL A 55 6.91 16.55 -18.05
N LEU A 56 6.57 16.42 -16.77
CA LEU A 56 6.69 17.54 -15.82
C LEU A 56 8.14 17.95 -15.60
N GLN A 57 9.08 17.02 -15.54
CA GLN A 57 10.50 17.34 -15.43
C GLN A 57 11.03 18.06 -16.66
N GLU A 58 10.68 17.57 -17.86
CA GLU A 58 11.19 18.12 -19.12
C GLU A 58 10.61 19.49 -19.43
N TYR A 59 9.29 19.68 -19.22
CA TYR A 59 8.59 20.88 -19.69
C TYR A 59 8.31 21.93 -18.60
N THR A 60 8.26 21.55 -17.31
CA THR A 60 7.94 22.50 -16.23
C THR A 60 9.08 22.75 -15.26
N LEU A 61 10.22 22.06 -15.41
CA LEU A 61 11.37 22.12 -14.49
C LEU A 61 10.97 21.97 -13.02
N ASN A 62 9.88 21.24 -12.76
CA ASN A 62 9.38 21.00 -11.41
C ASN A 62 10.15 19.84 -10.78
N TYR A 63 10.78 20.11 -9.64
CA TYR A 63 11.59 19.13 -8.92
C TYR A 63 11.09 18.91 -7.48
N GLY A 64 11.61 17.85 -6.85
CA GLY A 64 11.39 17.61 -5.44
C GLY A 64 9.98 17.12 -5.11
N ARG A 65 9.29 17.85 -4.22
CA ARG A 65 8.04 17.41 -3.56
C ARG A 65 6.79 17.61 -4.42
N GLN A 66 6.69 18.71 -5.17
CA GLN A 66 5.54 18.94 -6.05
C GLN A 66 5.45 17.86 -7.12
N LEU A 67 6.62 17.46 -7.65
CA LEU A 67 6.74 16.35 -8.57
C LEU A 67 6.28 15.02 -7.93
N PHE A 68 6.64 14.73 -6.68
CA PHE A 68 6.15 13.55 -5.96
C PHE A 68 4.62 13.54 -5.82
N LEU A 69 4.02 14.67 -5.41
CA LEU A 69 2.57 14.78 -5.27
C LEU A 69 1.86 14.61 -6.61
N SER A 70 2.40 15.18 -7.69
CA SER A 70 1.83 15.00 -9.03
C SER A 70 1.79 13.53 -9.45
N ALA A 71 2.86 12.76 -9.19
CA ALA A 71 2.87 11.32 -9.46
C ALA A 71 1.83 10.56 -8.64
N ILE A 72 1.64 10.90 -7.37
CA ILE A 72 0.60 10.28 -6.53
C ILE A 72 -0.77 10.56 -7.13
N ILE A 73 -1.09 11.82 -7.43
CA ILE A 73 -2.39 12.22 -7.96
C ILE A 73 -2.65 11.52 -9.29
N VAL A 74 -1.69 11.57 -10.22
CA VAL A 74 -1.82 10.91 -11.53
C VAL A 74 -1.95 9.40 -11.37
N GLY A 75 -1.18 8.78 -10.48
CA GLY A 75 -1.28 7.36 -10.19
C GLY A 75 -2.66 6.97 -9.67
N VAL A 76 -3.22 7.71 -8.70
CA VAL A 76 -4.56 7.49 -8.14
C VAL A 76 -5.65 7.68 -9.18
N VAL A 77 -5.62 8.79 -9.94
CA VAL A 77 -6.61 9.05 -10.99
C VAL A 77 -6.56 7.96 -12.05
N THR A 78 -5.37 7.52 -12.43
CA THR A 78 -5.21 6.44 -13.42
C THR A 78 -5.76 5.12 -12.89
N THR A 79 -5.47 4.73 -11.63
CA THR A 79 -6.01 3.47 -11.09
C THR A 79 -7.52 3.51 -10.93
N ILE A 80 -8.11 4.67 -10.62
CA ILE A 80 -9.57 4.87 -10.64
C ILE A 80 -10.12 4.64 -12.05
N MET A 81 -9.54 5.30 -13.06
CA MET A 81 -10.01 5.17 -14.45
C MET A 81 -9.85 3.74 -14.98
N THR A 82 -8.68 3.14 -14.79
CA THR A 82 -8.44 1.75 -15.22
C THR A 82 -9.34 0.78 -14.46
N GLY A 83 -9.47 0.94 -13.14
CA GLY A 83 -10.35 0.11 -12.32
C GLY A 83 -11.80 0.18 -12.78
N TYR A 84 -12.30 1.38 -13.09
CA TYR A 84 -13.65 1.57 -13.63
C TYR A 84 -13.83 0.91 -15.00
N MET A 85 -12.87 1.08 -15.92
CA MET A 85 -12.92 0.42 -17.23
C MET A 85 -12.93 -1.11 -17.11
N PHE A 86 -12.13 -1.67 -16.19
CA PHE A 86 -12.07 -3.11 -15.97
C PHE A 86 -13.31 -3.65 -15.26
N SER A 87 -13.93 -2.89 -14.35
CA SER A 87 -15.18 -3.32 -13.72
C SER A 87 -16.33 -3.38 -14.71
N GLU A 88 -16.39 -2.45 -15.67
CA GLU A 88 -17.39 -2.47 -16.75
C GLU A 88 -17.13 -3.62 -17.73
N ALA A 89 -15.86 -3.91 -18.05
CA ALA A 89 -15.50 -4.98 -18.96
C ALA A 89 -15.63 -6.39 -18.34
N PHE A 90 -15.37 -6.52 -17.03
CA PHE A 90 -15.34 -7.80 -16.30
C PHE A 90 -16.13 -7.73 -14.98
N PRO A 91 -17.45 -7.48 -15.02
CA PRO A 91 -18.26 -7.20 -13.84
C PRO A 91 -18.32 -8.34 -12.81
N ASN A 92 -18.09 -9.59 -13.24
CA ASN A 92 -18.09 -10.75 -12.36
C ASN A 92 -16.73 -11.01 -11.67
N GLN A 93 -15.66 -10.36 -12.12
CA GLN A 93 -14.28 -10.60 -11.64
C GLN A 93 -13.71 -9.38 -10.90
N LEU A 94 -14.23 -8.17 -11.14
CA LEU A 94 -13.76 -6.98 -10.47
C LEU A 94 -14.94 -6.07 -10.09
N SER A 95 -15.15 -5.93 -8.78
CA SER A 95 -16.07 -4.95 -8.23
C SER A 95 -15.33 -3.64 -7.95
N PHE A 96 -15.74 -2.56 -8.61
CA PHE A 96 -15.16 -1.23 -8.41
C PHE A 96 -15.27 -0.76 -6.94
N GLU A 97 -16.39 -1.07 -6.28
CA GLU A 97 -16.67 -0.60 -4.92
C GLU A 97 -15.87 -1.34 -3.85
N ASN A 98 -15.47 -2.58 -4.13
CA ASN A 98 -14.82 -3.46 -3.16
C ASN A 98 -13.32 -3.65 -3.43
N SER A 99 -12.79 -3.12 -4.52
CA SER A 99 -11.38 -3.29 -4.89
C SER A 99 -10.46 -2.36 -4.11
N GLU A 100 -9.54 -2.95 -3.35
CA GLU A 100 -8.52 -2.18 -2.61
C GLU A 100 -7.38 -1.69 -3.50
N ALA A 101 -7.27 -2.23 -4.72
CA ALA A 101 -6.31 -1.79 -5.73
C ALA A 101 -6.72 -0.43 -6.35
N ILE A 102 -8.00 -0.07 -6.26
CA ILE A 102 -8.52 1.16 -6.84
C ILE A 102 -8.19 2.34 -5.91
N ALA A 103 -7.76 3.45 -6.53
CA ALA A 103 -7.36 4.68 -5.84
C ALA A 103 -6.18 4.56 -4.87
N THR A 104 -5.37 3.51 -5.02
CA THR A 104 -4.15 3.39 -4.22
C THR A 104 -3.09 4.42 -4.65
N ILE A 105 -2.35 4.96 -3.67
CA ILE A 105 -1.23 5.90 -3.88
C ILE A 105 0.07 5.20 -4.33
N PHE A 106 0.16 3.88 -4.13
CA PHE A 106 1.38 3.11 -4.34
C PHE A 106 1.93 3.13 -5.78
N PRO A 107 1.12 3.14 -6.85
CA PRO A 107 1.61 3.22 -8.22
C PRO A 107 2.41 4.50 -8.48
N GLY A 108 1.92 5.64 -7.97
CA GLY A 108 2.60 6.93 -8.08
C GLY A 108 3.89 6.99 -7.27
N ILE A 109 3.87 6.47 -6.04
CA ILE A 109 5.09 6.33 -5.21
C ILE A 109 6.13 5.47 -5.92
N THR A 110 5.70 4.38 -6.55
CA THR A 110 6.56 3.45 -7.28
C THR A 110 7.20 4.10 -8.49
N ALA A 111 6.40 4.81 -9.29
CA ALA A 111 6.89 5.57 -10.44
C ALA A 111 7.95 6.58 -10.02
N PHE A 112 7.65 7.38 -8.99
CA PHE A 112 8.58 8.37 -8.48
C PHE A 112 9.88 7.75 -7.94
N ASN A 113 9.78 6.64 -7.22
CA ASN A 113 10.95 5.95 -6.66
C ASN A 113 11.84 5.37 -7.75
N LEU A 114 11.27 4.66 -8.72
CA LEU A 114 11.99 4.09 -9.85
C LEU A 114 12.66 5.19 -10.69
N MET A 115 12.07 6.39 -10.79
CA MET A 115 12.61 7.49 -11.60
C MET A 115 13.84 8.12 -10.97
N ARG A 116 13.95 8.03 -9.64
CA ARG A 116 15.14 8.41 -8.88
C ARG A 116 16.23 7.32 -8.85
N VAL A 117 15.99 6.16 -9.44
CA VAL A 117 17.02 5.12 -9.59
C VAL A 117 17.91 5.47 -10.78
N ASN A 118 19.21 5.28 -10.61
CA ASN A 118 20.20 5.47 -11.68
C ASN A 118 19.79 4.64 -12.91
N PRO A 119 19.83 5.21 -14.13
CA PRO A 119 19.41 4.51 -15.35
C PRO A 119 20.10 3.15 -15.53
N GLU A 120 21.38 3.04 -15.15
CA GLU A 120 22.20 1.83 -15.26
C GLU A 120 21.70 0.69 -14.35
N THR A 121 21.26 0.99 -13.13
CA THR A 121 20.80 -0.02 -12.16
C THR A 121 19.29 -0.24 -12.19
N ARG A 122 18.54 0.62 -12.88
CA ARG A 122 17.07 0.58 -12.94
C ARG A 122 16.54 -0.76 -13.45
N ARG A 123 17.20 -1.36 -14.46
CA ARG A 123 16.80 -2.67 -14.99
C ARG A 123 16.96 -3.77 -13.94
N ALA A 124 18.08 -3.77 -13.22
CA ALA A 124 18.31 -4.72 -12.14
C ALA A 124 17.28 -4.54 -11.00
N GLU A 125 16.94 -3.29 -10.67
CA GLU A 125 15.94 -3.02 -9.64
C GLU A 125 14.53 -3.46 -10.05
N LEU A 126 14.14 -3.25 -11.31
CA LEU A 126 12.88 -3.77 -11.86
C LEU A 126 12.83 -5.30 -11.84
N LEU A 127 13.94 -5.97 -12.19
CA LEU A 127 14.03 -7.43 -12.11
C LEU A 127 13.90 -7.93 -10.68
N VAL A 128 14.57 -7.30 -9.72
CA VAL A 128 14.46 -7.67 -8.29
C VAL A 128 13.04 -7.43 -7.78
N MET A 129 12.40 -6.33 -8.17
CA MET A 129 11.00 -6.07 -7.82
C MET A 129 10.07 -7.14 -8.40
N GLY A 130 10.23 -7.49 -9.68
CA GLY A 130 9.43 -8.53 -10.35
C GLY A 130 9.63 -9.91 -9.72
N CYS A 131 10.88 -10.34 -9.52
CA CYS A 131 11.18 -11.61 -8.87
C CYS A 131 10.68 -11.65 -7.41
N GLY A 132 10.86 -10.57 -6.65
CA GLY A 132 10.37 -10.47 -5.28
C GLY A 132 8.84 -10.54 -5.20
N TYR A 133 8.15 -9.88 -6.11
CA TYR A 133 6.71 -9.95 -6.25
C TYR A 133 6.22 -11.37 -6.57
N LEU A 134 6.81 -12.03 -7.58
CA LEU A 134 6.46 -13.41 -7.94
C LEU A 134 6.74 -14.39 -6.79
N ALA A 135 7.86 -14.23 -6.08
CA ALA A 135 8.18 -15.03 -4.91
C ALA A 135 7.12 -14.85 -3.80
N LEU A 136 6.67 -13.62 -3.56
CA LEU A 136 5.62 -13.35 -2.57
C LEU A 136 4.27 -13.94 -2.97
N ILE A 137 3.90 -13.92 -4.25
CA ILE A 137 2.70 -14.61 -4.74
C ILE A 137 2.84 -16.12 -4.52
N ALA A 138 3.97 -16.71 -4.90
CA ALA A 138 4.20 -18.14 -4.75
C ALA A 138 4.13 -18.57 -3.27
N ILE A 139 4.79 -17.81 -2.38
CA ILE A 139 4.74 -18.05 -0.93
C ILE A 139 3.31 -17.90 -0.40
N GLY A 140 2.59 -16.85 -0.80
CA GLY A 140 1.20 -16.62 -0.40
C GLY A 140 0.27 -17.74 -0.85
N GLY A 141 0.38 -18.17 -2.11
CA GLY A 141 -0.40 -19.28 -2.67
C GLY A 141 -0.09 -20.61 -1.99
N LEU A 142 1.19 -20.92 -1.76
CA LEU A 142 1.61 -22.14 -1.03
C LEU A 142 1.10 -22.14 0.42
N LEU A 143 1.14 -21.00 1.11
CA LEU A 143 0.59 -20.87 2.45
C LEU A 143 -0.92 -21.09 2.46
N LEU A 144 -1.65 -20.55 1.48
CA LEU A 144 -3.09 -20.78 1.37
C LEU A 144 -3.42 -22.25 1.10
N LEU A 145 -2.67 -22.91 0.21
CA LEU A 145 -2.82 -24.35 -0.06
C LEU A 145 -2.51 -25.20 1.19
N ALA A 146 -1.46 -24.87 1.93
CA ALA A 146 -1.10 -25.57 3.16
C ALA A 146 -2.15 -25.38 4.27
N LEU A 147 -2.76 -24.19 4.34
CA LEU A 147 -3.81 -23.88 5.31
C LEU A 147 -5.20 -24.34 4.88
N ALA A 148 -5.44 -24.63 3.60
CA ALA A 148 -6.75 -25.06 3.09
C ALA A 148 -7.28 -26.34 3.77
N GLY A 149 -6.37 -27.22 4.23
CA GLY A 149 -6.72 -28.43 4.98
C GLY A 149 -6.85 -28.24 6.49
N LEU A 150 -6.54 -27.06 7.02
CA LEU A 150 -6.60 -26.75 8.44
C LEU A 150 -7.84 -25.89 8.70
N ALA A 151 -8.65 -26.24 9.70
CA ALA A 151 -9.82 -25.46 10.14
C ALA A 151 -9.40 -24.17 10.89
N ILE A 152 -8.39 -23.47 10.39
CA ILE A 152 -7.92 -22.20 10.92
C ILE A 152 -8.71 -21.09 10.23
N PRO A 153 -9.28 -20.13 10.97
CA PRO A 153 -9.99 -19.01 10.37
C PRO A 153 -9.06 -18.26 9.42
N THR A 154 -9.43 -18.20 8.13
CA THR A 154 -8.73 -17.42 7.12
C THR A 154 -8.81 -15.93 7.44
N PRO A 155 -7.75 -15.14 7.21
CA PRO A 155 -7.74 -13.72 7.52
C PRO A 155 -8.92 -12.96 6.91
N PRO A 156 -9.56 -12.01 7.64
CA PRO A 156 -10.74 -11.27 7.18
C PRO A 156 -10.59 -10.63 5.80
N LEU A 157 -9.38 -10.18 5.47
CA LEU A 157 -9.04 -9.51 4.21
C LEU A 157 -9.20 -10.42 2.97
N LEU A 158 -9.08 -11.75 3.15
CA LEU A 158 -9.25 -12.76 2.09
C LEU A 158 -10.65 -13.41 2.09
N THR A 159 -11.46 -13.11 3.11
CA THR A 159 -12.82 -13.67 3.28
C THR A 159 -13.94 -12.69 2.95
N LEU A 160 -13.62 -11.44 2.61
CA LEU A 160 -14.59 -10.51 2.06
C LEU A 160 -15.14 -11.06 0.73
N SER A 161 -16.42 -10.80 0.47
CA SER A 161 -17.17 -11.32 -0.67
C SER A 161 -16.38 -11.17 -1.99
N ALA A 162 -15.92 -12.30 -2.55
CA ALA A 162 -15.11 -12.46 -3.76
C ALA A 162 -13.60 -12.14 -3.62
N SER A 163 -12.85 -13.05 -3.01
CA SER A 163 -11.40 -13.17 -3.25
C SER A 163 -11.19 -14.24 -4.32
N ASP A 164 -10.61 -13.87 -5.46
CA ASP A 164 -10.46 -14.78 -6.61
C ASP A 164 -9.71 -16.06 -6.24
N ILE A 165 -8.70 -15.96 -5.37
CA ILE A 165 -7.92 -17.13 -4.95
C ILE A 165 -8.69 -18.08 -4.05
N THR A 166 -9.66 -17.60 -3.27
CA THR A 166 -10.47 -18.50 -2.43
C THR A 166 -11.53 -19.22 -3.25
N THR A 167 -12.01 -18.61 -4.35
CA THR A 167 -12.83 -19.31 -5.35
C THR A 167 -12.03 -20.37 -6.10
N TRP A 168 -10.77 -20.07 -6.43
CA TRP A 168 -9.90 -20.99 -7.16
C TRP A 168 -9.40 -22.17 -6.32
N ILE A 169 -9.16 -21.96 -5.02
CA ILE A 169 -8.69 -22.99 -4.07
C ILE A 169 -9.87 -23.64 -3.31
N GLU A 170 -11.12 -23.28 -3.61
CA GLU A 170 -12.34 -23.77 -2.96
C GLU A 170 -12.35 -23.65 -1.42
N ILE A 171 -11.67 -22.62 -0.87
CA ILE A 171 -11.63 -22.40 0.58
C ILE A 171 -12.92 -21.70 1.01
N LYS A 172 -13.75 -22.39 1.79
CA LYS A 172 -14.96 -21.79 2.39
C LYS A 172 -14.56 -20.67 3.36
N SER A 173 -15.00 -19.44 3.07
CA SER A 173 -14.81 -18.29 3.95
C SER A 173 -15.67 -18.44 5.20
N HIS A 174 -15.04 -18.46 6.38
CA HIS A 174 -15.75 -18.64 7.66
C HIS A 174 -16.06 -17.32 8.39
N ALA A 175 -15.81 -16.16 7.76
CA ALA A 175 -16.05 -14.84 8.37
C ALA A 175 -17.15 -14.08 7.63
N SER A 176 -18.08 -13.49 8.38
CA SER A 176 -19.06 -12.55 7.85
C SER A 176 -18.38 -11.23 7.49
N ALA A 177 -18.66 -10.70 6.29
CA ALA A 177 -18.23 -9.37 5.91
C ALA A 177 -18.75 -8.37 6.94
N TYR A 178 -17.85 -7.58 7.55
CA TYR A 178 -18.31 -6.42 8.31
C TYR A 178 -18.99 -5.47 7.32
N PRO A 179 -20.25 -5.07 7.57
CA PRO A 179 -20.92 -4.14 6.69
C PRO A 179 -20.12 -2.84 6.66
N ALA A 180 -19.67 -2.45 5.47
CA ALA A 180 -19.05 -1.14 5.27
C ALA A 180 -20.12 -0.08 5.56
N VAL A 181 -20.05 0.54 6.75
CA VAL A 181 -20.98 1.59 7.18
C VAL A 181 -20.81 2.85 6.33
N ILE A 182 -19.62 3.04 5.74
CA ILE A 182 -19.28 4.20 4.94
C ILE A 182 -19.17 3.80 3.47
N PRO A 183 -19.93 4.44 2.56
CA PRO A 183 -19.81 4.20 1.12
C PRO A 183 -18.40 4.50 0.61
N GLY A 184 -17.88 3.69 -0.32
CA GLY A 184 -16.51 3.83 -0.85
C GLY A 184 -16.20 5.20 -1.45
N TRP A 185 -17.19 5.87 -2.07
CA TRP A 185 -17.03 7.22 -2.61
C TRP A 185 -16.74 8.29 -1.53
N VAL A 186 -17.26 8.10 -0.31
CA VAL A 186 -16.98 9.00 0.82
C VAL A 186 -15.50 8.86 1.23
N SER A 187 -14.99 7.62 1.27
CA SER A 187 -13.58 7.34 1.55
C SER A 187 -12.65 7.98 0.52
N LEU A 188 -13.01 7.90 -0.76
CA LEU A 188 -12.27 8.53 -1.87
C LEU A 188 -12.21 10.05 -1.75
N ILE A 189 -13.35 10.69 -1.51
CA ILE A 189 -13.43 12.15 -1.33
C ILE A 189 -12.62 12.55 -0.11
N LEU A 190 -12.74 11.83 1.01
CA LEU A 190 -12.04 12.14 2.23
C LEU A 190 -10.51 12.04 2.05
N LEU A 191 -10.03 11.04 1.30
CA LEU A 191 -8.61 10.89 1.00
C LEU A 191 -8.09 12.10 0.19
N LEU A 192 -8.82 12.54 -0.83
CA LEU A 192 -8.48 13.73 -1.61
C LEU A 192 -8.48 14.99 -0.75
N VAL A 193 -9.52 15.19 0.07
CA VAL A 193 -9.63 16.32 1.01
C VAL A 193 -8.46 16.32 1.98
N THR A 194 -8.06 15.16 2.50
CA THR A 194 -6.91 15.02 3.40
C THR A 194 -5.61 15.49 2.76
N VAL A 195 -5.36 15.10 1.50
CA VAL A 195 -4.18 15.53 0.75
C VAL A 195 -4.21 17.05 0.52
N VAL A 196 -5.37 17.61 0.17
CA VAL A 196 -5.53 19.05 -0.05
C VAL A 196 -5.31 19.84 1.24
N ILE A 197 -5.90 19.41 2.36
CA ILE A 197 -5.69 20.04 3.67
C ILE A 197 -4.22 19.99 4.05
N TYR A 198 -3.58 18.82 3.92
CA TYR A 198 -2.17 18.66 4.21
C TYR A 198 -1.29 19.61 3.40
N GLU A 199 -1.53 19.67 2.09
CA GLU A 199 -0.75 20.52 1.20
C GLU A 199 -1.01 22.01 1.45
N GLY A 200 -2.25 22.39 1.72
CA GLY A 200 -2.61 23.77 2.07
C GLY A 200 -1.94 24.24 3.36
N PHE A 201 -1.98 23.40 4.41
CA PHE A 201 -1.33 23.71 5.69
C PHE A 201 0.19 23.83 5.50
N GLN A 202 0.79 22.91 4.76
CA GLN A 202 2.23 22.96 4.54
C GLN A 202 2.65 24.17 3.70
N ARG A 203 1.91 24.53 2.64
CA ARG A 203 2.20 25.73 1.85
C ARG A 203 2.10 27.01 2.67
N ARG A 204 1.16 27.07 3.61
CA ARG A 204 0.93 28.27 4.42
C ARG A 204 1.95 28.43 5.55
N TYR A 205 2.34 27.34 6.19
CA TYR A 205 3.12 27.36 7.44
C TYR A 205 4.54 26.79 7.32
N ASP A 206 4.92 26.21 6.17
CA ASP A 206 6.22 25.56 5.90
C ASP A 206 6.65 24.51 6.95
N HIS A 207 5.71 24.01 7.75
CA HIS A 207 5.96 22.97 8.73
C HIS A 207 5.88 21.60 8.07
N ARG A 208 6.95 20.80 8.27
CA ARG A 208 6.96 19.37 7.93
C ARG A 208 6.13 18.61 8.97
N LEU A 209 4.82 18.71 8.85
CA LEU A 209 3.89 18.04 9.75
C LEU A 209 3.85 16.54 9.38
N VAL A 210 4.79 15.80 9.96
CA VAL A 210 4.78 14.33 9.96
C VAL A 210 3.52 13.89 10.70
N GLY A 211 2.58 13.27 9.98
CA GLY A 211 1.38 12.70 10.59
C GLY A 211 0.07 13.45 10.38
N ILE A 212 -0.01 14.50 9.56
CA ILE A 212 -1.34 15.08 9.23
C ILE A 212 -2.26 14.05 8.58
N ILE A 213 -1.74 13.17 7.71
CA ILE A 213 -2.55 12.14 7.06
C ILE A 213 -3.22 11.23 8.11
N ILE A 214 -2.57 11.03 9.26
CA ILE A 214 -3.10 10.20 10.35
C ILE A 214 -4.39 10.81 10.91
N ILE A 215 -4.51 12.15 10.99
CA ILE A 215 -5.67 12.80 11.64
C ILE A 215 -6.98 12.49 10.89
N PRO A 216 -7.10 12.74 9.57
CA PRO A 216 -8.32 12.37 8.84
C PRO A 216 -8.53 10.86 8.76
N THR A 217 -7.45 10.08 8.66
CA THR A 217 -7.56 8.61 8.64
C THR A 217 -8.12 8.10 9.97
N LEU A 218 -7.68 8.65 11.11
CA LEU A 218 -8.24 8.35 12.41
C LEU A 218 -9.67 8.82 12.52
N CYS A 219 -9.99 10.03 12.06
CA CYS A 219 -11.36 10.53 12.07
C CYS A 219 -12.29 9.58 11.31
N PHE A 220 -11.87 9.12 10.12
CA PHE A 220 -12.60 8.14 9.32
C PHE A 220 -12.84 6.83 10.07
N PHE A 221 -11.79 6.23 10.62
CA PHE A 221 -11.94 4.95 11.33
C PHE A 221 -12.66 5.09 12.67
N SER A 222 -12.60 6.27 13.31
CA SER A 222 -13.34 6.54 14.55
C SER A 222 -14.85 6.53 14.34
N VAL A 223 -15.31 6.93 13.14
CA VAL A 223 -16.73 6.84 12.77
C VAL A 223 -17.17 5.38 12.65
N GLN A 224 -16.27 4.48 12.22
CA GLN A 224 -16.56 3.05 12.12
C GLN A 224 -16.46 2.33 13.48
N SER A 225 -15.53 2.74 14.33
CA SER A 225 -15.36 2.17 15.67
C SER A 225 -14.74 3.17 16.63
N THR A 226 -15.45 3.43 17.74
CA THR A 226 -14.97 4.29 18.83
C THR A 226 -13.63 3.80 19.41
N SER A 227 -13.43 2.47 19.40
CA SER A 227 -12.22 1.84 19.94
C SER A 227 -10.97 2.10 19.10
N THR A 228 -11.11 2.50 17.83
CA THR A 228 -9.97 2.74 16.94
C THR A 228 -9.03 3.80 17.50
N VAL A 229 -9.54 4.88 18.07
CA VAL A 229 -8.68 5.94 18.64
C VAL A 229 -7.81 5.40 19.77
N ILE A 230 -8.42 4.60 20.66
CA ILE A 230 -7.75 4.02 21.83
C ILE A 230 -6.70 3.01 21.38
N ILE A 231 -7.08 2.07 20.51
CA ILE A 231 -6.18 1.04 19.97
C ILE A 231 -5.01 1.69 19.23
N TYR A 232 -5.28 2.71 18.41
CA TYR A 232 -4.25 3.46 17.72
C TYR A 232 -3.32 4.17 18.71
N ALA A 233 -3.85 4.88 19.70
CA ALA A 233 -3.02 5.61 20.67
C ALA A 233 -2.10 4.66 21.45
N ILE A 234 -2.62 3.52 21.92
CA ILE A 234 -1.84 2.51 22.64
C ILE A 234 -0.79 1.88 21.70
N GLY A 235 -1.22 1.40 20.53
CA GLY A 235 -0.35 0.73 19.58
C GLY A 235 0.75 1.64 19.04
N ALA A 236 0.40 2.86 18.63
CA ALA A 236 1.36 3.84 18.14
C ALA A 236 2.39 4.22 19.23
N THR A 237 1.94 4.40 20.47
CA THR A 237 2.82 4.70 21.61
C THR A 237 3.76 3.52 21.89
N ALA A 238 3.24 2.29 21.95
CA ALA A 238 4.04 1.09 22.18
C ALA A 238 5.09 0.88 21.07
N VAL A 239 4.68 0.97 19.80
CA VAL A 239 5.58 0.87 18.64
C VAL A 239 6.62 1.99 18.68
N PHE A 240 6.22 3.23 19.00
CA PHE A 240 7.16 4.36 19.12
C PHE A 240 8.24 4.10 20.17
N TYR A 241 7.87 3.61 21.36
CA TYR A 241 8.85 3.29 22.41
C TYR A 241 9.82 2.19 21.98
N VAL A 242 9.31 1.09 21.42
CA VAL A 242 10.14 -0.03 20.96
C VAL A 242 11.09 0.41 19.85
N VAL A 243 10.58 1.16 18.88
CA VAL A 243 11.37 1.68 17.75
C VAL A 243 12.44 2.66 18.24
N SER A 244 12.09 3.56 19.17
CA SER A 244 13.04 4.50 19.76
C SER A 244 14.14 3.78 20.53
N TYR A 245 13.80 2.73 21.27
CA TYR A 245 14.77 1.89 21.98
C TYR A 245 15.72 1.17 21.00
N ILE A 246 15.18 0.56 19.94
CA ILE A 246 15.99 -0.09 18.90
C ILE A 246 16.91 0.93 18.23
N GLN A 247 16.39 2.12 17.88
CA GLN A 247 17.17 3.19 17.27
C GLN A 247 18.35 3.58 18.15
N GLN A 248 18.13 3.76 19.46
CA GLN A 248 19.21 4.13 20.39
C GLN A 248 20.28 3.05 20.51
N MET A 249 19.89 1.77 20.45
CA MET A 249 20.82 0.64 20.61
C MET A 249 21.59 0.27 19.33
N THR A 250 20.96 0.43 18.16
CA THR A 250 21.50 -0.06 16.89
C THR A 250 21.92 1.05 15.93
N LEU A 251 21.56 2.31 16.21
CA LEU A 251 21.73 3.45 15.31
C LEU A 251 21.15 3.19 13.91
N PHE A 252 20.11 2.37 13.80
CA PHE A 252 19.38 2.20 12.54
C PHE A 252 18.57 3.44 12.20
N TYR A 253 18.66 3.87 10.94
CA TYR A 253 17.97 5.06 10.45
C TYR A 253 17.19 4.78 9.16
N GLY A 254 16.25 5.67 8.84
CA GLY A 254 15.57 5.70 7.56
C GLY A 254 14.65 4.51 7.33
N ARG A 255 14.87 3.79 6.21
CA ARG A 255 13.93 2.77 5.70
C ARG A 255 13.85 1.52 6.58
N VAL A 256 14.94 1.18 7.27
CA VAL A 256 15.00 0.02 8.15
C VAL A 256 14.08 0.22 9.34
N LEU A 257 14.22 1.38 9.99
CA LEU A 257 13.39 1.77 11.11
C LEU A 257 11.91 1.78 10.72
N LEU A 258 11.59 2.36 9.55
CA LEU A 258 10.25 2.37 8.99
C LEU A 258 9.70 0.94 8.79
N THR A 259 10.52 0.02 8.30
CA THR A 259 10.11 -1.38 8.11
C THR A 259 9.84 -2.08 9.44
N ILE A 260 10.69 -1.86 10.43
CA ILE A 260 10.54 -2.39 11.79
C ILE A 260 9.26 -1.84 12.43
N SER A 261 9.00 -0.54 12.30
CA SER A 261 7.78 0.08 12.82
C SER A 261 6.52 -0.54 12.21
N ILE A 262 6.50 -0.74 10.89
CA ILE A 262 5.36 -1.38 10.22
C ILE A 262 5.21 -2.82 10.68
N LEU A 263 6.32 -3.58 10.77
CA LEU A 263 6.31 -4.97 11.19
C LEU A 263 5.72 -5.11 12.61
N LEU A 264 6.19 -4.29 13.55
CA LEU A 264 5.67 -4.26 14.92
C LEU A 264 4.19 -3.84 14.96
N GLY A 265 3.80 -2.83 14.17
CA GLY A 265 2.40 -2.42 14.06
C GLY A 265 1.50 -3.53 13.52
N THR A 266 1.95 -4.28 12.50
CA THR A 266 1.20 -5.45 12.01
C THR A 266 1.12 -6.58 13.01
N ILE A 267 2.15 -6.81 13.83
CA ILE A 267 2.10 -7.81 14.90
C ILE A 267 1.10 -7.37 15.98
N PHE A 268 1.16 -6.11 16.40
CA PHE A 268 0.23 -5.56 17.39
C PHE A 268 -1.23 -5.69 16.92
N SER A 269 -1.51 -5.44 15.65
CA SER A 269 -2.84 -5.60 15.08
C SER A 269 -3.37 -7.05 15.05
N LEU A 270 -2.50 -8.05 15.23
CA LEU A 270 -2.89 -9.46 15.28
C LEU A 270 -3.19 -9.95 16.71
N MET A 271 -2.85 -9.16 17.73
CA MET A 271 -3.09 -9.46 19.14
C MET A 271 -4.43 -8.88 19.60
#